data_AF-V5BBM1-F1
#
_entry.id   AF-V5BBM1-F1
#
_cell.length_a   1.000
_cell.length_b   1.000
_cell.length_c   1.000
_cell.angle_alpha   90.00
_cell.angle_beta   90.00
_cell.angle_gamma   90.00
#
_symmetry.space_group_name_H-M   'P 1'
#
loop_
_entity.id
_entity.type
_entity.pdbx_description
1 polymer ?
#
loop_
_entity_poly.entity_id
_entity_poly.type
_entity_poly.pdbx_seq_one_letter_code
_entity_poly.pdbx_strand_id
1 'polypeptide(L)'
;MEEEWMKRVNAIESNREEARERQLSVFCERAKHEAEKMTKELERRGGTTLEEIERALEAKKRESSALQADRESRIWEYEHTLDKIRTRKQTEESASERLRQAMQQPEQELSLRQSAIETREQQLEMVQLDRAREREAIMRERHSIEAARRSFREERCRQRRQWIHQMKEMNAKFPEQVRPLAEERKKKCEQAKANEDAAERALASDVKMIEEYLPKLISLEDIPVNPEETGIIQRQFVEVFTQEEQTYLASAEEERARKERLGRGLEVY
;
A
#
# COMPACT_ATOMS: atom_id res chain seq x y z
N MET A 1 38.90 -133.36 29.38
CA MET A 1 38.24 -133.50 30.71
C MET A 1 37.76 -132.15 31.23
N GLU A 2 38.57 -131.09 31.25
CA GLU A 2 38.14 -129.74 31.69
C GLU A 2 37.11 -129.07 30.75
N GLU A 3 37.22 -129.28 29.43
CA GLU A 3 36.28 -128.68 28.46
C GLU A 3 34.83 -129.21 28.57
N GLU A 4 34.62 -130.49 28.89
CA GLU A 4 33.28 -131.06 29.03
C GLU A 4 32.59 -130.61 30.34
N TRP A 5 33.37 -130.38 31.39
CA TRP A 5 32.87 -129.84 32.66
C TRP A 5 32.48 -128.37 32.53
N MET A 6 33.31 -127.55 31.85
CA MET A 6 32.96 -126.15 31.52
C MET A 6 31.67 -126.06 30.68
N LYS A 7 31.48 -126.96 29.70
CA LYS A 7 30.24 -127.00 28.91
C LYS A 7 28.99 -127.27 29.76
N ARG A 8 29.08 -128.14 30.77
CA ARG A 8 27.96 -128.46 31.66
C ARG A 8 27.66 -127.33 32.65
N VAL A 9 28.69 -126.70 33.21
CA VAL A 9 28.53 -125.52 34.10
C VAL A 9 27.92 -124.37 33.32
N ASN A 10 28.43 -124.06 32.13
CA ASN A 10 27.88 -123.02 31.26
C ASN A 10 26.42 -123.33 30.86
N ALA A 11 26.05 -124.59 30.63
CA ALA A 11 24.67 -124.96 30.32
C ALA A 11 23.72 -124.79 31.52
N ILE A 12 24.19 -125.03 32.75
CA ILE A 12 23.39 -124.84 33.97
C ILE A 12 23.24 -123.35 34.27
N GLU A 13 24.32 -122.57 34.15
CA GLU A 13 24.29 -121.12 34.31
C GLU A 13 23.39 -120.47 33.24
N SER A 14 23.56 -120.83 31.97
CA SER A 14 22.71 -120.38 30.87
C SER A 14 21.23 -120.69 31.10
N ASN A 15 20.88 -121.90 31.54
CA ASN A 15 19.48 -122.24 31.85
C ASN A 15 18.93 -121.46 33.06
N ARG A 16 19.76 -121.17 34.06
CA ARG A 16 19.35 -120.38 35.23
C ARG A 16 19.19 -118.90 34.89
N GLU A 17 20.05 -118.37 34.03
CA GLU A 17 19.95 -117.02 33.47
C GLU A 17 18.67 -116.90 32.64
N GLU A 18 18.41 -117.86 31.73
CA GLU A 18 17.19 -117.92 30.93
C GLU A 18 15.92 -118.01 31.80
N ALA A 19 15.93 -118.80 32.87
CA ALA A 19 14.80 -118.90 33.77
C ALA A 19 14.53 -117.58 34.52
N ARG A 20 15.58 -116.86 34.93
CA ARG A 20 15.47 -115.53 35.54
C ARG A 20 14.96 -114.50 34.54
N GLU A 21 15.48 -114.51 33.33
CA GLU A 21 15.06 -113.61 32.26
C GLU A 21 13.59 -113.81 31.91
N ARG A 22 13.12 -115.07 31.83
CA ARG A 22 11.70 -115.40 31.67
C ARG A 22 10.84 -114.87 32.82
N GLN A 23 11.28 -115.03 34.07
CA GLN A 23 10.53 -114.52 35.24
C GLN A 23 10.48 -112.98 35.27
N LEU A 24 11.59 -112.32 34.96
CA LEU A 24 11.66 -110.85 34.85
C LEU A 24 10.79 -110.35 33.72
N SER A 25 10.81 -111.01 32.56
CA SER A 25 9.93 -110.69 31.44
C SER A 25 8.46 -110.78 31.85
N VAL A 26 8.03 -111.85 32.51
CA VAL A 26 6.65 -112.00 33.01
C VAL A 26 6.29 -110.93 34.03
N PHE A 27 7.19 -110.56 34.93
CA PHE A 27 6.96 -109.49 35.90
C PHE A 27 6.82 -108.12 35.20
N CYS A 28 7.70 -107.81 34.26
CA CYS A 28 7.64 -106.59 33.45
C CYS A 28 6.34 -106.50 32.66
N GLU A 29 5.89 -107.59 32.04
CA GLU A 29 4.63 -107.61 31.29
C GLU A 29 3.41 -107.42 32.20
N ARG A 30 3.40 -108.03 33.39
CA ARG A 30 2.34 -107.77 34.39
C ARG A 30 2.31 -106.32 34.84
N ALA A 31 3.48 -105.74 35.15
CA ALA A 31 3.58 -104.35 35.56
C ALA A 31 3.11 -103.38 34.45
N LYS A 32 3.45 -103.64 33.19
CA LYS A 32 2.93 -102.88 32.04
C LYS A 32 1.41 -102.97 31.94
N HIS A 33 0.86 -104.19 32.06
CA HIS A 33 -0.58 -104.39 31.95
C HIS A 33 -1.35 -103.71 33.09
N GLU A 34 -0.84 -103.76 34.33
CA GLU A 34 -1.42 -103.04 35.46
C GLU A 34 -1.36 -101.52 35.28
N ALA A 35 -0.24 -100.99 34.77
CA ALA A 35 -0.09 -99.56 34.46
C ALA A 35 -1.08 -99.11 33.38
N GLU A 36 -1.22 -99.86 32.28
CA GLU A 36 -2.20 -99.58 31.22
C GLU A 36 -3.63 -99.60 31.73
N LYS A 37 -3.97 -100.55 32.62
CA LYS A 37 -5.29 -100.64 33.24
C LYS A 37 -5.58 -99.42 34.11
N MET A 38 -4.60 -98.98 34.91
CA MET A 38 -4.74 -97.77 35.71
C MET A 38 -4.92 -96.52 34.83
N THR A 39 -4.14 -96.39 33.75
CA THR A 39 -4.29 -95.28 32.78
C THR A 39 -5.70 -95.23 32.20
N LYS A 40 -6.22 -96.36 31.69
CA LYS A 40 -7.57 -96.44 31.12
C LYS A 40 -8.67 -96.13 32.14
N GLU A 41 -8.49 -96.54 33.41
CA GLU A 41 -9.46 -96.21 34.45
C GLU A 41 -9.44 -94.73 34.84
N LEU A 42 -8.26 -94.10 34.86
CA LEU A 42 -8.12 -92.65 35.06
C LEU A 42 -8.76 -91.86 33.92
N GLU A 43 -8.53 -92.25 32.66
CA GLU A 43 -9.17 -91.63 31.50
C GLU A 43 -10.69 -91.77 31.55
N ARG A 44 -11.20 -92.96 31.94
CA ARG A 44 -12.65 -93.19 32.10
C ARG A 44 -13.27 -92.33 33.20
N ARG A 45 -12.58 -92.14 34.33
CA ARG A 45 -13.05 -91.30 35.44
C ARG A 45 -12.94 -89.80 35.11
N GLY A 46 -11.90 -89.40 34.38
CA GLY A 46 -11.64 -88.02 33.98
C GLY A 46 -12.46 -87.55 32.76
N GLY A 47 -12.97 -88.47 31.95
CA GLY A 47 -13.80 -88.16 30.78
C GLY A 47 -13.02 -87.61 29.58
N THR A 48 -11.69 -87.57 29.64
CA THR A 48 -10.79 -87.12 28.58
C THR A 48 -9.54 -87.99 28.56
N THR A 49 -9.07 -88.37 27.38
CA THR A 49 -7.85 -89.18 27.25
C THR A 49 -6.59 -88.33 27.38
N LEU A 50 -5.46 -88.95 27.74
CA LEU A 50 -4.18 -88.24 27.81
C LEU A 50 -3.81 -87.62 26.45
N GLU A 51 -4.06 -88.35 25.37
CA GLU A 51 -3.82 -87.89 23.99
C GLU A 51 -4.68 -86.67 23.60
N GLU A 52 -5.91 -86.56 24.12
CA GLU A 52 -6.76 -85.38 23.90
C GLU A 52 -6.21 -84.16 24.62
N ILE A 53 -5.70 -84.33 25.85
CA ILE A 53 -5.09 -83.25 26.63
C ILE A 53 -3.80 -82.78 25.96
N GLU A 54 -2.95 -83.70 25.49
CA GLU A 54 -1.73 -83.37 24.76
C GLU A 54 -2.03 -82.62 23.45
N ARG A 55 -3.03 -83.08 22.68
CA ARG A 55 -3.46 -82.37 21.46
C ARG A 55 -4.02 -80.98 21.77
N ALA A 56 -4.82 -80.83 22.82
CA ALA A 56 -5.36 -79.54 23.24
C ALA A 56 -4.26 -78.58 23.70
N LEU A 57 -3.27 -79.08 24.45
CA LEU A 57 -2.11 -78.31 24.88
C LEU A 57 -1.29 -77.83 23.68
N GLU A 58 -1.02 -78.71 22.72
CA GLU A 58 -0.29 -78.36 21.51
C GLU A 58 -1.08 -77.39 20.61
N ALA A 59 -2.41 -77.48 20.56
CA ALA A 59 -3.25 -76.48 19.90
C ALA A 59 -3.14 -75.11 20.59
N LYS A 60 -3.21 -75.07 21.93
CA LYS A 60 -3.09 -73.83 22.70
C LYS A 60 -1.71 -73.19 22.62
N LYS A 61 -0.64 -73.99 22.57
CA LYS A 61 0.72 -73.48 22.31
C LYS A 61 0.79 -72.78 20.94
N ARG A 62 0.27 -73.41 19.89
CA ARG A 62 0.23 -72.80 18.54
C ARG A 62 -0.59 -71.51 18.52
N GLU A 63 -1.77 -71.51 19.15
CA GLU A 63 -2.61 -70.32 19.28
C GLU A 63 -1.88 -69.19 20.03
N SER A 64 -1.22 -69.51 21.14
CA SER A 64 -0.42 -68.54 21.89
C SER A 64 0.74 -67.98 21.08
N SER A 65 1.46 -68.83 20.33
CA SER A 65 2.54 -68.38 19.44
C SER A 65 2.02 -67.48 18.32
N ALA A 66 0.86 -67.80 17.73
CA ALA A 66 0.24 -66.97 16.70
C ALA A 66 -0.19 -65.60 17.26
N LEU A 67 -0.80 -65.57 18.45
CA LEU A 67 -1.17 -64.33 19.12
C LEU A 67 0.05 -63.50 19.52
N GLN A 68 1.14 -64.14 19.93
CA GLN A 68 2.39 -63.46 20.24
C GLN A 68 2.99 -62.82 18.99
N ALA A 69 3.04 -63.54 17.87
CA ALA A 69 3.54 -63.02 16.60
C ALA A 69 2.68 -61.86 16.07
N ASP A 70 1.34 -61.93 16.17
CA ASP A 70 0.44 -60.83 15.81
C ASP A 70 0.67 -59.58 16.69
N ARG A 71 0.86 -59.76 18.00
CA ARG A 71 1.19 -58.66 18.92
C ARG A 71 2.52 -58.01 18.56
N GLU A 72 3.56 -58.80 18.33
CA GLU A 72 4.88 -58.32 17.94
C GLU A 72 4.84 -57.57 16.61
N SER A 73 4.10 -58.08 15.63
CA SER A 73 3.88 -57.40 14.35
C SER A 73 3.23 -56.03 14.54
N ARG A 74 2.18 -55.94 15.36
CA ARG A 74 1.49 -54.67 15.64
C ARG A 74 2.38 -53.68 16.40
N ILE A 75 3.14 -54.16 17.39
CA ILE A 75 4.09 -53.33 18.13
C ILE A 75 5.10 -52.73 17.15
N TRP A 76 5.66 -53.56 16.26
CA TRP A 76 6.61 -53.12 15.25
C TRP A 76 6.01 -52.07 14.29
N GLU A 77 4.77 -52.27 13.83
CA GLU A 77 4.06 -51.30 12.98
C GLU A 77 3.82 -49.96 13.69
N TYR A 78 3.44 -50.00 14.97
CA TYR A 78 3.24 -48.80 15.77
C TYR A 78 4.56 -48.05 15.99
N GLU A 79 5.63 -48.74 16.37
CA GLU A 79 6.96 -48.14 16.53
C GLU A 79 7.42 -47.48 15.23
N HIS A 80 7.30 -48.19 14.10
CA HIS A 80 7.67 -47.67 12.80
C HIS A 80 6.85 -46.42 12.40
N THR A 81 5.55 -46.41 12.73
CA THR A 81 4.68 -45.26 12.48
C THR A 81 5.03 -44.08 13.37
N LEU A 82 5.34 -44.32 14.64
CA LEU A 82 5.79 -43.29 15.58
C LEU A 82 7.11 -42.65 15.11
N ASP A 83 8.05 -43.43 14.59
CA ASP A 83 9.30 -42.90 14.07
C ASP A 83 9.10 -42.06 12.79
N LYS A 84 8.17 -42.46 11.91
CA LYS A 84 7.74 -41.61 10.78
C LYS A 84 7.14 -40.28 11.24
N ILE A 85 6.34 -40.30 12.31
CA ILE A 85 5.75 -39.07 12.86
C ILE A 85 6.84 -38.19 13.49
N ARG A 86 7.77 -38.76 14.25
CA ARG A 86 8.88 -38.02 14.88
C ARG A 86 9.75 -37.31 13.84
N THR A 87 10.15 -38.02 12.78
CA THR A 87 10.96 -37.45 11.71
C THR A 87 10.21 -36.33 10.96
N ARG A 88 8.93 -36.54 10.63
CA ARG A 88 8.10 -35.48 10.02
C ARG A 88 7.99 -34.25 10.90
N LYS A 89 7.67 -34.44 12.19
CA LYS A 89 7.59 -33.35 13.16
C LYS A 89 8.87 -32.53 13.21
N GLN A 90 10.03 -33.19 13.28
CA GLN A 90 11.33 -32.51 13.30
C GLN A 90 11.58 -31.71 12.01
N THR A 91 11.22 -32.26 10.84
CA THR A 91 11.35 -31.52 9.58
C THR A 91 10.42 -30.30 9.51
N GLU A 92 9.18 -30.41 10.01
CA GLU A 92 8.22 -29.32 10.06
C GLU A 92 8.62 -28.22 11.05
N GLU A 93 9.14 -28.59 12.22
CA GLU A 93 9.69 -27.65 13.20
C GLU A 93 10.87 -26.87 12.63
N SER A 94 11.81 -27.56 11.98
CA SER A 94 12.95 -26.90 11.32
C SER A 94 12.54 -26.03 10.13
N ALA A 95 11.48 -26.39 9.39
CA ALA A 95 10.93 -25.55 8.33
C ALA A 95 10.27 -24.29 8.91
N SER A 96 9.53 -24.44 10.01
CA SER A 96 8.88 -23.32 10.71
C SER A 96 9.89 -22.34 11.30
N GLU A 97 11.00 -22.84 11.84
CA GLU A 97 12.08 -21.99 12.35
C GLU A 97 12.79 -21.22 11.25
N ARG A 98 13.09 -21.87 10.11
CA ARG A 98 13.63 -21.20 8.93
C ARG A 98 12.71 -20.10 8.42
N LEU A 99 11.40 -20.33 8.40
CA LEU A 99 10.41 -19.30 8.04
C LEU A 99 10.43 -18.14 9.03
N ARG A 100 10.48 -18.41 10.33
CA ARG A 100 10.57 -17.37 11.35
C ARG A 100 11.82 -16.50 11.19
N GLN A 101 12.96 -17.11 10.89
CA GLN A 101 14.21 -16.39 10.59
C GLN A 101 14.09 -15.55 9.30
N ALA A 102 13.49 -16.11 8.25
CA ALA A 102 13.26 -15.40 7.00
C ALA A 102 12.33 -14.18 7.16
N MET A 103 11.38 -14.23 8.09
CA MET A 103 10.46 -13.12 8.40
C MET A 103 11.12 -11.94 9.13
N GLN A 104 12.23 -12.16 9.84
CA GLN A 104 12.87 -11.10 10.63
C GLN A 104 13.36 -9.92 9.78
N GLN A 105 13.93 -10.20 8.60
CA GLN A 105 14.44 -9.14 7.72
C GLN A 105 13.31 -8.28 7.14
N PRO A 106 12.24 -8.84 6.52
CA PRO A 106 11.08 -8.07 6.08
C PRO A 106 10.41 -7.27 7.21
N GLU A 107 10.29 -7.83 8.42
CA GLU A 107 9.70 -7.12 9.56
C GLU A 107 10.53 -5.89 9.97
N GLN A 108 11.86 -6.03 10.01
CA GLN A 108 12.76 -4.91 10.27
C GLN A 108 12.70 -3.87 9.14
N GLU A 109 12.70 -4.30 7.88
CA GLU A 109 12.59 -3.41 6.73
C GLU A 109 11.26 -2.64 6.75
N LEU A 110 10.17 -3.31 7.09
CA LEU A 110 8.85 -2.69 7.21
C LEU A 110 8.84 -1.62 8.30
N SER A 111 9.43 -1.89 9.47
CA SER A 111 9.60 -0.90 10.54
C SER A 111 10.42 0.32 10.10
N LEU A 112 11.53 0.10 9.39
CA LEU A 112 12.35 1.18 8.83
C LEU A 112 11.59 2.02 7.79
N ARG A 113 10.83 1.36 6.91
CA ARG A 113 10.01 2.05 5.90
C ARG A 113 8.89 2.86 6.54
N GLN A 114 8.24 2.33 7.57
CA GLN A 114 7.21 3.06 8.32
C GLN A 114 7.77 4.33 8.97
N SER A 115 8.88 4.24 9.69
CA SER A 115 9.50 5.43 10.31
C SER A 115 9.99 6.46 9.28
N ALA A 116 10.49 6.01 8.12
CA ALA A 116 10.84 6.90 7.02
C ALA A 116 9.62 7.61 6.41
N ILE A 117 8.48 6.93 6.31
CA ILE A 117 7.22 7.54 5.85
C ILE A 117 6.74 8.58 6.85
N GLU A 118 6.68 8.25 8.14
CA GLU A 118 6.27 9.18 9.20
C GLU A 118 7.13 10.46 9.20
N THR A 119 8.45 10.32 9.03
CA THR A 119 9.36 11.46 8.97
C THR A 119 9.07 12.34 7.74
N ARG A 120 8.78 11.73 6.59
CA ARG A 120 8.42 12.48 5.37
C ARG A 120 7.06 13.16 5.49
N GLU A 121 6.09 12.53 6.14
CA GLU A 121 4.79 13.14 6.41
C GLU A 121 4.92 14.39 7.27
N GLN A 122 5.72 14.34 8.34
CA GLN A 122 6.03 15.51 9.17
C GLN A 122 6.71 16.63 8.37
N GLN A 123 7.68 16.29 7.50
CA GLN A 123 8.33 17.27 6.63
C GLN A 123 7.33 17.92 5.65
N LEU A 124 6.42 17.13 5.08
CA LEU A 124 5.39 17.62 4.18
C LEU A 124 4.42 18.56 4.89
N GLU A 125 4.02 18.24 6.12
CA GLU A 125 3.16 19.09 6.94
C GLU A 125 3.81 20.46 7.18
N MET A 126 5.10 20.50 7.53
CA MET A 126 5.85 21.75 7.70
C MET A 126 5.89 22.59 6.42
N VAL A 127 6.17 21.97 5.27
CA VAL A 127 6.18 22.66 3.97
C VAL A 127 4.79 23.19 3.61
N GLN A 128 3.72 22.46 3.93
CA GLN A 128 2.36 22.93 3.70
C GLN A 128 2.02 24.15 4.56
N LEU A 129 2.43 24.15 5.83
CA LEU A 129 2.24 25.29 6.73
C LEU A 129 2.99 26.53 6.23
N ASP A 130 4.24 26.37 5.81
CA ASP A 130 5.02 27.49 5.27
C ASP A 130 4.42 28.04 3.98
N ARG A 131 3.98 27.17 3.06
CA ARG A 131 3.23 27.59 1.85
C ARG A 131 1.93 28.32 2.19
N ALA A 132 1.21 27.89 3.23
CA ALA A 132 0.01 28.57 3.68
C ALA A 132 0.33 29.97 4.23
N ARG A 133 1.37 30.09 5.06
CA ARG A 133 1.84 31.38 5.59
C ARG A 133 2.29 32.34 4.50
N GLU A 134 3.01 31.85 3.50
CA GLU A 134 3.43 32.64 2.33
C GLU A 134 2.22 33.17 1.55
N ARG A 135 1.22 32.30 1.27
CA ARG A 135 -0.01 32.72 0.61
C ARG A 135 -0.75 33.78 1.40
N GLU A 136 -0.86 33.62 2.71
CA GLU A 136 -1.48 34.63 3.57
C GLU A 136 -0.70 35.96 3.56
N ALA A 137 0.64 35.92 3.60
CA ALA A 137 1.46 37.12 3.52
C ALA A 137 1.24 37.86 2.19
N ILE A 138 1.25 37.15 1.06
CA ILE A 138 0.97 37.71 -0.26
C ILE A 138 -0.43 38.34 -0.29
N MET A 139 -1.45 37.65 0.24
CA MET A 139 -2.80 38.18 0.29
C MET A 139 -2.87 39.45 1.14
N ARG A 140 -2.23 39.49 2.31
CA ARG A 140 -2.20 40.68 3.18
C ARG A 140 -1.50 41.85 2.49
N GLU A 141 -0.37 41.63 1.83
CA GLU A 141 0.33 42.66 1.07
C GLU A 141 -0.51 43.20 -0.09
N ARG A 142 -1.17 42.33 -0.85
CA ARG A 142 -2.09 42.75 -1.92
C ARG A 142 -3.19 43.67 -1.41
N HIS A 143 -3.86 43.28 -0.32
CA HIS A 143 -4.88 44.12 0.31
C HIS A 143 -4.31 45.47 0.79
N SER A 144 -3.10 45.47 1.36
CA SER A 144 -2.41 46.70 1.79
C SER A 144 -2.12 47.63 0.60
N ILE A 145 -1.57 47.08 -0.49
CA ILE A 145 -1.28 47.82 -1.73
C ILE A 145 -2.58 48.37 -2.35
N GLU A 146 -3.64 47.57 -2.39
CA GLU A 146 -4.94 48.01 -2.90
C GLU A 146 -5.52 49.15 -2.05
N ALA A 147 -5.44 49.05 -0.73
CA ALA A 147 -5.86 50.11 0.18
C ALA A 147 -5.05 51.40 -0.05
N ALA A 148 -3.72 51.30 -0.18
CA ALA A 148 -2.86 52.45 -0.48
C ALA A 148 -3.17 53.07 -1.86
N ARG A 149 -3.44 52.25 -2.88
CA ARG A 149 -3.85 52.74 -4.21
C ARG A 149 -5.21 53.42 -4.18
N ARG A 150 -6.15 52.94 -3.36
CA ARG A 150 -7.45 53.59 -3.18
C ARG A 150 -7.29 54.94 -2.51
N SER A 151 -6.54 55.02 -1.41
CA SER A 151 -6.33 56.29 -0.70
C SER A 151 -5.60 57.33 -1.56
N PHE A 152 -4.58 56.93 -2.32
CA PHE A 152 -3.89 57.83 -3.25
C PHE A 152 -4.83 58.39 -4.33
N ARG A 153 -5.67 57.53 -4.92
CA ARG A 153 -6.67 57.95 -5.92
C ARG A 153 -7.72 58.88 -5.32
N GLU A 154 -8.20 58.59 -4.12
CA GLU A 154 -9.15 59.46 -3.42
C GLU A 154 -8.56 60.86 -3.16
N GLU A 155 -7.30 60.93 -2.75
CA GLU A 155 -6.60 62.18 -2.49
C GLU A 155 -6.39 63.00 -3.79
N ARG A 156 -5.93 62.36 -4.88
CA ARG A 156 -5.85 63.00 -6.21
C ARG A 156 -7.21 63.54 -6.66
N CYS A 157 -8.28 62.75 -6.52
CA CYS A 157 -9.64 63.18 -6.81
C CYS A 157 -10.08 64.39 -5.97
N ARG A 158 -9.72 64.44 -4.68
CA ARG A 158 -10.00 65.58 -3.80
C ARG A 158 -9.26 66.83 -4.27
N GLN A 159 -7.96 66.73 -4.53
CA GLN A 159 -7.15 67.83 -5.03
C GLN A 159 -7.68 68.38 -6.36
N ARG A 160 -8.07 67.49 -7.28
CA ARG A 160 -8.69 67.87 -8.55
C ARG A 160 -9.99 68.61 -8.35
N ARG A 161 -10.88 68.11 -7.48
CA ARG A 161 -12.14 68.81 -7.16
C ARG A 161 -11.87 70.20 -6.60
N GLN A 162 -10.87 70.34 -5.75
CA GLN A 162 -10.46 71.63 -5.20
C GLN A 162 -9.92 72.57 -6.29
N TRP A 163 -9.08 72.07 -7.21
CA TRP A 163 -8.56 72.86 -8.32
C TRP A 163 -9.67 73.31 -9.29
N ILE A 164 -10.60 72.43 -9.64
CA ILE A 164 -11.78 72.78 -10.45
C ILE A 164 -12.61 73.85 -9.75
N HIS A 165 -12.80 73.73 -8.43
CA HIS A 165 -13.53 74.72 -7.65
C HIS A 165 -12.84 76.10 -7.69
N GLN A 166 -11.53 76.15 -7.47
CA GLN A 166 -10.74 77.39 -7.55
C GLN A 166 -10.80 78.01 -8.96
N MET A 167 -10.73 77.20 -10.01
CA MET A 167 -10.87 77.68 -11.39
C MET A 167 -12.25 78.28 -11.64
N LYS A 168 -13.32 77.66 -11.14
CA LYS A 168 -14.67 78.21 -11.23
C LYS A 168 -14.82 79.53 -10.46
N GLU A 169 -14.28 79.61 -9.25
CA GLU A 169 -14.28 80.85 -8.47
C GLU A 169 -13.52 81.98 -9.18
N MET A 170 -12.41 81.67 -9.84
CA MET A 170 -11.66 82.65 -10.63
C MET A 170 -12.43 83.09 -11.88
N ASN A 171 -13.00 82.13 -12.61
CA ASN A 171 -13.84 82.37 -13.79
C ASN A 171 -15.06 83.23 -13.48
N ALA A 172 -15.70 83.04 -12.32
CA ALA A 172 -16.84 83.85 -11.88
C ALA A 172 -16.48 85.32 -11.63
N LYS A 173 -15.23 85.62 -11.24
CA LYS A 173 -14.75 86.99 -11.00
C LYS A 173 -14.45 87.77 -12.27
N PHE A 174 -14.16 87.10 -13.40
CA PHE A 174 -13.83 87.78 -14.66
C PHE A 174 -15.00 88.65 -15.18
N PRO A 175 -16.24 88.14 -15.29
CA PRO A 175 -17.40 88.96 -15.63
C PRO A 175 -17.65 90.11 -14.65
N GLU A 176 -17.41 89.89 -13.34
CA GLU A 176 -17.56 90.92 -12.31
C GLU A 176 -16.54 92.05 -12.46
N GLN A 177 -15.33 91.78 -12.95
CA GLN A 177 -14.32 92.80 -13.25
C GLN A 177 -14.62 93.59 -14.53
N VAL A 178 -15.30 92.96 -15.50
CA VAL A 178 -15.67 93.60 -16.77
C VAL A 178 -16.95 94.44 -16.64
N ARG A 179 -17.88 94.05 -15.76
CA ARG A 179 -19.17 94.75 -15.54
C ARG A 179 -19.02 96.25 -15.19
N PRO A 180 -18.10 96.70 -14.31
CA PRO A 180 -17.88 98.11 -14.00
C PRO A 180 -17.49 98.94 -15.23
N LEU A 181 -16.70 98.39 -16.17
CA LEU A 181 -16.32 99.09 -17.40
C LEU A 181 -17.55 99.36 -18.28
N ALA A 182 -18.47 98.39 -18.37
CA ALA A 182 -19.74 98.56 -19.06
C ALA A 182 -20.68 99.55 -18.35
N GLU A 183 -20.68 99.58 -17.01
CA GLU A 183 -21.46 100.53 -16.22
C GLU A 183 -20.92 101.97 -16.30
N GLU A 184 -19.60 102.15 -16.34
CA GLU A 184 -18.96 103.45 -16.53
C GLU A 184 -19.25 104.04 -17.91
N ARG A 185 -19.25 103.22 -18.97
CA ARG A 185 -19.66 103.64 -20.31
C ARG A 185 -21.11 104.14 -20.34
N LYS A 186 -22.02 103.42 -19.67
CA LYS A 186 -23.42 103.85 -19.52
C LYS A 186 -23.55 105.20 -18.80
N LYS A 187 -22.76 105.44 -17.75
CA LYS A 187 -22.75 106.72 -17.03
C LYS A 187 -22.21 107.88 -17.86
N LYS A 188 -21.28 107.61 -18.79
CA LYS A 188 -20.71 108.61 -19.72
C LYS A 188 -21.52 108.80 -21.01
N CYS A 189 -22.62 108.07 -21.20
CA CYS A 189 -23.41 108.02 -22.44
C CYS A 189 -22.58 107.61 -23.68
N GLU A 190 -21.52 106.83 -23.50
CA GLU A 190 -20.67 106.33 -24.58
C GLU A 190 -21.21 104.97 -25.07
N GLN A 191 -21.37 104.79 -26.39
CA GLN A 191 -21.68 103.48 -26.98
C GLN A 191 -20.43 102.59 -26.96
N ALA A 192 -20.62 101.32 -26.59
CA ALA A 192 -19.57 100.31 -26.72
C ALA A 192 -19.13 100.21 -28.18
N LYS A 193 -17.82 100.16 -28.42
CA LYS A 193 -17.31 99.91 -29.78
C LYS A 193 -17.62 98.46 -30.15
N ALA A 194 -17.94 98.19 -31.41
CA ALA A 194 -18.24 96.84 -31.90
C ALA A 194 -17.16 95.79 -31.52
N ASN A 195 -15.90 96.22 -31.47
CA ASN A 195 -14.77 95.37 -31.07
C ASN A 195 -14.78 95.02 -29.57
N GLU A 196 -15.25 95.94 -28.72
CA GLU A 196 -15.32 95.75 -27.26
C GLU A 196 -16.48 94.80 -26.91
N ASP A 197 -17.66 95.01 -27.52
CA ASP A 197 -18.81 94.11 -27.37
C ASP A 197 -18.53 92.70 -27.89
N ALA A 198 -17.76 92.58 -28.98
CA ALA A 198 -17.32 91.30 -29.51
C ALA A 198 -16.35 90.60 -28.53
N ALA A 199 -15.43 91.35 -27.92
CA ALA A 199 -14.48 90.82 -26.95
C ALA A 199 -15.16 90.36 -25.64
N GLU A 200 -16.14 91.11 -25.12
CA GLU A 200 -16.91 90.72 -23.92
C GLU A 200 -17.72 89.44 -24.17
N ARG A 201 -18.35 89.31 -25.35
CA ARG A 201 -19.07 88.09 -25.75
C ARG A 201 -18.14 86.90 -25.97
N ALA A 202 -16.96 87.11 -26.55
CA ALA A 202 -15.95 86.08 -26.71
C ALA A 202 -15.48 85.57 -25.34
N LEU A 203 -15.17 86.47 -24.40
CA LEU A 203 -14.74 86.12 -23.04
C LEU A 203 -15.82 85.31 -22.30
N ALA A 204 -17.09 85.71 -22.38
CA ALA A 204 -18.18 84.96 -21.77
C ALA A 204 -18.35 83.56 -22.38
N SER A 205 -18.16 83.44 -23.70
CA SER A 205 -18.17 82.16 -24.40
C SER A 205 -17.01 81.26 -23.97
N ASP A 206 -15.80 81.83 -23.84
CA ASP A 206 -14.61 81.10 -23.41
C ASP A 206 -14.73 80.61 -21.97
N VAL A 207 -15.22 81.45 -21.05
CA VAL A 207 -15.51 81.06 -19.66
C VAL A 207 -16.49 79.89 -19.61
N LYS A 208 -17.57 79.97 -20.40
CA LYS A 208 -18.58 78.91 -20.48
C LYS A 208 -18.00 77.61 -21.05
N MET A 209 -17.21 77.70 -22.11
CA MET A 209 -16.46 76.57 -22.68
C MET A 209 -15.57 75.91 -21.62
N ILE A 210 -14.76 76.69 -20.91
CA ILE A 210 -13.85 76.17 -19.86
C ILE A 210 -14.65 75.44 -18.77
N GLU A 211 -15.77 76.00 -18.31
CA GLU A 211 -16.62 75.35 -17.31
C GLU A 211 -17.24 74.03 -17.77
N GLU A 212 -17.59 73.91 -19.06
CA GLU A 212 -18.13 72.68 -19.66
C GLU A 212 -17.08 71.58 -19.83
N TYR A 213 -15.82 71.94 -20.07
CA TYR A 213 -14.73 70.98 -20.27
C TYR A 213 -14.00 70.59 -18.97
N LEU A 214 -13.95 71.47 -17.96
CA LEU A 214 -13.25 71.23 -16.69
C LEU A 214 -13.62 69.88 -16.02
N PRO A 215 -14.91 69.48 -15.92
CA PRO A 215 -15.29 68.18 -15.34
C PRO A 215 -14.95 66.97 -16.23
N LYS A 216 -14.78 67.19 -17.54
CA LYS A 216 -14.50 66.12 -18.53
C LYS A 216 -13.02 65.83 -18.69
N LEU A 217 -12.16 66.71 -18.20
CA LEU A 217 -10.76 66.37 -18.04
C LEU A 217 -10.70 65.20 -17.05
N ILE A 218 -10.19 64.05 -17.47
CA ILE A 218 -9.94 62.86 -16.64
C ILE A 218 -8.43 62.61 -16.69
N SER A 219 -7.76 62.36 -15.56
CA SER A 219 -6.35 61.95 -15.56
C SER A 219 -6.29 60.44 -15.80
N LEU A 220 -5.28 59.96 -16.52
CA LEU A 220 -5.00 58.52 -16.65
C LEU A 220 -4.85 57.84 -15.27
N GLU A 221 -4.47 58.60 -14.25
CA GLU A 221 -4.32 58.13 -12.86
C GLU A 221 -5.65 58.04 -12.11
N ASP A 222 -6.72 58.68 -12.61
CA ASP A 222 -8.07 58.61 -12.05
C ASP A 222 -8.81 57.35 -12.55
N ILE A 223 -8.27 56.66 -13.56
CA ILE A 223 -8.83 55.43 -14.10
C ILE A 223 -8.46 54.28 -13.16
N PRO A 224 -9.45 53.55 -12.61
CA PRO A 224 -9.15 52.38 -11.80
C PRO A 224 -8.57 51.30 -12.70
N VAL A 225 -7.25 51.10 -12.64
CA VAL A 225 -6.64 49.87 -13.18
C VAL A 225 -7.04 48.75 -12.22
N ASN A 226 -8.05 47.97 -12.61
CA ASN A 226 -8.46 46.79 -11.87
C ASN A 226 -7.40 45.69 -12.09
N PRO A 227 -6.62 45.31 -11.07
CA PRO A 227 -5.58 44.29 -11.23
C PRO A 227 -6.16 42.92 -11.59
N GLU A 228 -7.43 42.64 -11.27
CA GLU A 228 -8.11 41.39 -11.64
C GLU A 228 -8.43 41.36 -13.13
N GLU A 229 -8.98 42.44 -13.69
CA GLU A 229 -9.21 42.56 -15.14
C GLU A 229 -7.90 42.50 -15.92
N THR A 230 -6.87 43.23 -15.47
CA THR A 230 -5.53 43.15 -16.06
C THR A 230 -4.96 41.73 -15.96
N GLY A 231 -5.18 41.03 -14.84
CA GLY A 231 -4.76 39.64 -14.66
C GLY A 231 -5.57 38.63 -15.47
N ILE A 232 -6.84 38.92 -15.76
CA ILE A 232 -7.68 38.13 -16.68
C ILE A 232 -7.17 38.31 -18.10
N ILE A 233 -6.96 39.55 -18.54
CA ILE A 233 -6.42 39.87 -19.87
C ILE A 233 -5.05 39.21 -20.07
N GLN A 234 -4.14 39.32 -19.08
CA GLN A 234 -2.83 38.66 -19.15
C GLN A 234 -2.93 37.14 -19.28
N ARG A 235 -3.83 36.51 -18.52
CA ARG A 235 -4.05 35.05 -18.61
C ARG A 235 -4.60 34.63 -19.97
N GLN A 236 -5.54 35.40 -20.52
CA GLN A 236 -6.05 35.19 -21.88
C GLN A 236 -4.94 35.27 -22.92
N PHE A 237 -4.04 36.25 -22.81
CA PHE A 237 -2.88 36.34 -23.70
C PHE A 237 -1.94 35.14 -23.56
N VAL A 238 -1.60 34.73 -22.34
CA VAL A 238 -0.75 33.55 -22.11
C VAL A 238 -1.38 32.30 -22.73
N GLU A 239 -2.69 32.10 -22.54
CA GLU A 239 -3.42 30.97 -23.11
C GLU A 239 -3.38 30.97 -24.65
N VAL A 240 -3.64 32.12 -25.29
CA VAL A 240 -3.54 32.29 -26.74
C VAL A 240 -2.12 32.00 -27.24
N PHE A 241 -1.09 32.52 -26.59
CA PHE A 241 0.31 32.28 -26.97
C PHE A 241 0.69 30.80 -26.84
N THR A 242 0.22 30.11 -25.79
CA THR A 242 0.49 28.66 -25.65
C THR A 242 -0.21 27.84 -26.73
N GLN A 243 -1.41 28.23 -27.15
CA GLN A 243 -2.12 27.57 -28.25
C GLN A 243 -1.43 27.81 -29.59
N GLU A 244 -0.98 29.04 -29.85
CA GLU A 244 -0.17 29.36 -31.05
C GLU A 244 1.13 28.58 -31.08
N GLU A 245 1.84 28.47 -29.95
CA GLU A 245 3.09 27.72 -29.85
C GLU A 245 2.89 26.23 -30.19
N GLN A 246 1.86 25.60 -29.61
CA GLN A 246 1.51 24.22 -29.93
C GLN A 246 1.17 24.03 -31.42
N THR A 247 0.42 24.97 -32.00
CA THR A 247 0.05 24.94 -33.42
C THR A 247 1.28 25.06 -34.31
N TYR A 248 2.20 25.96 -33.96
CA TYR A 248 3.45 26.15 -34.68
C TYR A 248 4.33 24.89 -34.62
N LEU A 249 4.48 24.29 -33.44
CA LEU A 249 5.25 23.05 -33.26
C LEU A 249 4.67 21.90 -34.09
N ALA A 250 3.34 21.71 -34.08
CA ALA A 250 2.68 20.70 -34.90
C ALA A 250 2.95 20.91 -36.40
N SER A 251 2.85 22.15 -36.88
CA SER A 251 3.15 22.47 -38.29
C SER A 251 4.62 22.21 -38.66
N ALA A 252 5.54 22.47 -37.73
CA ALA A 252 6.97 22.22 -37.92
C ALA A 252 7.29 20.71 -37.98
N GLU A 253 6.60 19.90 -37.17
CA GLU A 253 6.72 18.44 -37.22
C GLU A 253 6.16 17.86 -38.53
N GLU A 254 5.01 18.36 -39.01
CA GLU A 254 4.45 17.96 -40.30
C GLU A 254 5.39 18.29 -41.46
N GLU A 255 5.98 19.50 -41.47
CA GLU A 255 6.95 19.89 -42.49
C GLU A 255 8.25 19.08 -42.40
N ARG A 256 8.73 18.73 -41.20
CA ARG A 256 9.85 17.79 -41.03
C ARG A 256 9.51 16.42 -41.63
N ALA A 257 8.34 15.87 -41.32
CA ALA A 257 7.89 14.58 -41.85
C ALA A 257 7.73 14.61 -43.38
N ARG A 258 7.26 15.73 -43.94
CA ARG A 258 7.17 15.94 -45.39
C ARG A 258 8.55 15.95 -46.05
N LYS A 259 9.51 16.70 -45.49
CA LYS A 259 10.89 16.74 -45.99
C LYS A 259 11.56 15.37 -45.93
N GLU A 260 11.33 14.60 -44.88
CA GLU A 260 11.87 13.25 -44.74
C GLU A 260 11.29 12.28 -45.79
N ARG A 261 9.98 12.37 -46.07
CA ARG A 261 9.35 11.61 -47.16
C ARG A 261 9.92 11.98 -48.53
N LEU A 262 10.12 13.27 -48.79
CA LEU A 262 10.74 13.74 -50.04
C LEU A 262 12.19 13.29 -50.17
N GLY A 263 12.96 13.32 -49.07
CA GLY A 263 14.34 12.82 -49.03
C GLY A 263 14.42 11.33 -49.37
N ARG A 264 13.58 10.51 -48.73
CA ARG A 264 13.45 9.08 -49.07
C ARG A 264 13.04 8.85 -50.52
N GLY A 265 12.17 9.69 -51.08
CA GLY A 265 11.77 9.60 -52.49
C GLY A 265 12.88 9.96 -53.48
N LEU A 266 13.83 10.81 -53.09
CA LEU A 266 15.00 11.18 -53.91
C LEU A 266 16.12 10.13 -53.84
N GLU A 267 16.26 9.39 -52.74
CA GLU A 267 17.23 8.28 -52.62
C GLU A 267 16.88 7.05 -53.47
N VAL A 268 15.64 6.97 -53.97
CA VAL A 268 15.15 5.87 -54.83
C VAL A 268 15.43 6.12 -56.32
N TYR A 269 15.87 7.33 -56.70
CA TYR A 269 16.27 7.70 -58.07
C TYR A 269 17.80 7.70 -58.22
#